data_AF-A0A497R119-F1
#
_entry.id   AF-A0A497R119-F1
#
_cell.length_a   1.000
_cell.length_b   1.000
_cell.length_c   1.000
_cell.angle_alpha   90.00
_cell.angle_beta   90.00
_cell.angle_gamma   90.00
#
_symmetry.space_group_name_H-M   'P 1'
#
loop_
_entity.id
_entity.type
_entity.pdbx_description
1 polymer ?
#
loop_
_entity_poly.entity_id
_entity_poly.type
_entity_poly.pdbx_seq_one_letter_code
_entity_poly.pdbx_strand_id
1 'polypeptide(L)'
;MVETGENNTPGKTAVNTREMLENDVRSNLRYCWQRAMVFAIQYKPTIQEVLDELVKGFLVFIPKYHPKREAFRQALVEVFHEMLGKFFSTEDISGEMLENHFIEKAIDKIKQLL
;
A
#
# COMPACT_ATOMS: atom_id res chain seq x y z
N MET A 1 13.65 -53.05 -1.27
CA MET A 1 12.69 -52.08 -0.73
C MET A 1 13.44 -50.78 -0.51
N VAL A 2 13.33 -49.88 -1.48
CA VAL A 2 13.87 -48.51 -1.55
C VAL A 2 12.58 -47.73 -1.89
N GLU A 3 12.17 -46.66 -1.23
CA GLU A 3 12.88 -45.42 -0.96
C GLU A 3 12.37 -44.74 0.32
N THR A 4 13.32 -44.35 1.16
CA THR A 4 13.23 -43.22 2.08
C THR A 4 13.17 -41.91 1.29
N GLY A 5 12.34 -40.95 1.72
CA GLY A 5 12.68 -39.53 1.53
C GLY A 5 11.52 -38.59 1.21
N GLU A 6 10.62 -38.33 2.16
CA GLU A 6 9.88 -37.06 2.15
C GLU A 6 10.72 -35.98 2.84
N ASN A 7 11.54 -35.29 2.04
CA ASN A 7 12.27 -34.09 2.42
C ASN A 7 11.28 -32.92 2.60
N ASN A 8 10.77 -32.75 3.81
CA ASN A 8 10.12 -31.50 4.22
C ASN A 8 11.19 -30.40 4.35
N THR A 9 11.34 -29.59 3.29
CA THR A 9 12.30 -28.48 3.25
C THR A 9 11.64 -27.22 3.84
N PRO A 10 12.09 -26.70 5.01
CA PRO A 10 11.44 -25.58 5.72
C PRO A 10 11.54 -24.22 5.01
N GLY A 11 12.26 -24.13 3.89
CA GLY A 11 12.57 -22.87 3.20
C GLY A 11 11.53 -22.37 2.19
N LYS A 12 10.66 -23.23 1.65
CA LYS A 12 9.68 -22.83 0.61
C LYS A 12 8.45 -22.11 1.19
N THR A 13 8.10 -22.38 2.44
CA THR A 13 6.84 -21.92 3.04
C THR A 13 6.89 -20.45 3.47
N ALA A 14 8.02 -20.00 4.04
CA ALA A 14 8.17 -18.62 4.54
C ALA A 14 8.29 -17.57 3.42
N VAL A 15 8.92 -17.93 2.29
CA VAL A 15 9.04 -17.06 1.11
C VAL A 15 7.65 -16.78 0.51
N ASN A 16 6.80 -17.82 0.40
CA ASN A 16 5.42 -17.66 -0.04
C ASN A 16 4.59 -16.76 0.89
N THR A 17 4.78 -16.84 2.21
CA THR A 17 3.99 -16.00 3.15
C THR A 17 4.30 -14.51 3.01
N ARG A 18 5.57 -14.15 2.82
CA ARG A 18 5.98 -12.74 2.69
C ARG A 18 5.50 -12.15 1.36
N GLU A 19 5.65 -12.88 0.27
CA GLU A 19 5.20 -12.45 -1.05
C GLU A 19 3.67 -12.31 -1.11
N MET A 20 2.93 -13.24 -0.49
CA MET A 20 1.48 -13.13 -0.36
C MET A 20 1.07 -11.88 0.43
N LEU A 21 1.72 -11.61 1.56
CA LEU A 21 1.44 -10.40 2.36
C LEU A 21 1.72 -9.11 1.58
N GLU A 22 2.82 -9.08 0.82
CA GLU A 22 3.14 -7.92 -0.02
C GLU A 22 2.10 -7.71 -1.13
N ASN A 23 1.61 -8.78 -1.75
CA ASN A 23 0.55 -8.73 -2.75
C ASN A 23 -0.78 -8.26 -2.15
N ASP A 24 -1.12 -8.68 -0.93
CA ASP A 24 -2.31 -8.22 -0.22
C ASP A 24 -2.21 -6.73 0.10
N VAL A 25 -1.06 -6.28 0.62
CA VAL A 25 -0.81 -4.85 0.89
C VAL A 25 -0.90 -4.04 -0.41
N ARG A 26 -0.28 -4.50 -1.49
CA ARG A 26 -0.33 -3.85 -2.81
C ARG A 26 -1.76 -3.69 -3.32
N SER A 27 -2.56 -4.76 -3.23
CA SER A 27 -3.96 -4.75 -3.67
C SER A 27 -4.81 -3.78 -2.85
N ASN A 28 -4.60 -3.75 -1.53
CA ASN A 28 -5.28 -2.81 -0.64
C ASN A 28 -4.90 -1.36 -0.93
N LEU A 29 -3.62 -1.06 -1.13
CA LEU A 29 -3.15 0.27 -1.51
C LEU A 29 -3.78 0.76 -2.81
N ARG A 30 -3.81 -0.11 -3.83
CA ARG A 30 -4.43 0.18 -5.13
C ARG A 30 -5.92 0.49 -4.97
N TYR A 31 -6.64 -0.36 -4.25
CA TYR A 31 -8.06 -0.16 -3.99
C TYR A 31 -8.33 1.17 -3.28
N CYS A 32 -7.57 1.50 -2.23
CA CYS A 32 -7.73 2.74 -1.49
C CYS A 32 -7.41 3.97 -2.33
N TRP A 33 -6.35 3.91 -3.15
CA TRP A 33 -6.01 4.98 -4.09
C TRP A 33 -7.14 5.27 -5.07
N GLN A 34 -7.62 4.23 -5.76
CA GLN A 34 -8.69 4.37 -6.76
C GLN A 34 -9.97 4.92 -6.14
N ARG A 35 -10.34 4.43 -4.95
CA ARG A 35 -11.50 4.95 -4.21
C ARG A 35 -11.33 6.43 -3.84
N ALA A 36 -10.16 6.83 -3.35
CA ALA A 36 -9.87 8.22 -3.02
C ALA A 36 -9.90 9.14 -4.26
N MET A 37 -9.43 8.64 -5.42
CA MET A 37 -9.50 9.38 -6.68
C MET A 37 -10.93 9.53 -7.20
N VAL A 38 -11.75 8.48 -7.11
CA VAL A 38 -13.19 8.57 -7.44
C VAL A 38 -13.87 9.59 -6.54
N PHE A 39 -13.57 9.59 -5.24
CA PHE A 39 -14.08 10.58 -4.30
C PHE A 39 -13.65 12.01 -4.69
N ALA A 40 -12.38 12.21 -5.07
CA ALA A 40 -11.86 13.48 -5.53
C ALA A 40 -12.58 14.02 -6.77
N ILE A 41 -12.87 13.15 -7.74
CA ILE A 41 -13.55 13.51 -9.00
C ILE A 41 -15.02 13.85 -8.76
N GLN A 42 -15.71 13.07 -7.91
CA GLN A 42 -17.16 13.18 -7.75
C GLN A 42 -17.58 14.36 -6.85
N TYR A 43 -16.85 14.62 -5.77
CA TYR A 43 -17.34 15.49 -4.70
C TYR A 43 -16.60 16.82 -4.56
N LYS A 44 -15.59 17.07 -5.40
CA LYS A 44 -14.68 18.25 -5.30
C LYS A 44 -14.19 18.51 -3.87
N PRO A 45 -13.72 17.48 -3.15
CA PRO A 45 -13.21 17.63 -1.79
C PRO A 45 -11.91 18.42 -1.76
N THR A 46 -11.51 18.84 -0.57
CA THR A 46 -10.17 19.34 -0.28
C THR A 46 -9.14 18.21 -0.38
N ILE A 47 -7.87 18.56 -0.58
CA ILE A 47 -6.76 17.59 -0.58
C ILE A 47 -6.70 16.79 0.73
N GLN A 48 -6.98 17.45 1.87
CA GLN A 48 -6.99 16.79 3.17
C GLN A 48 -8.07 15.70 3.26
N GLU A 49 -9.27 15.96 2.73
CA GLU A 49 -10.35 14.97 2.72
C GLU A 49 -10.05 13.77 1.81
N VAL A 50 -9.36 13.99 0.68
CA VAL A 50 -8.88 12.90 -0.18
C VAL A 50 -7.86 12.04 0.56
N LEU A 51 -6.91 12.67 1.26
CA LEU A 51 -5.93 11.97 2.09
C LEU A 51 -6.61 11.18 3.22
N ASP A 52 -7.60 11.77 3.89
CA ASP A 52 -8.32 11.10 4.96
C ASP A 52 -9.10 9.89 4.45
N GLU A 53 -9.73 9.99 3.27
CA GLU A 53 -10.43 8.85 2.64
C GLU A 53 -9.45 7.73 2.27
N LEU A 54 -8.28 8.07 1.73
CA LEU A 54 -7.20 7.13 1.42
C LEU A 54 -6.70 6.39 2.68
N VAL A 55 -6.34 7.15 3.71
CA VAL A 55 -5.80 6.63 4.97
C VAL A 55 -6.85 5.79 5.70
N LYS A 56 -8.10 6.30 5.79
CA LYS A 56 -9.20 5.57 6.40
C LYS A 56 -9.43 4.24 5.69
N GLY A 57 -9.44 4.25 4.35
CA GLY A 57 -9.56 3.04 3.55
C GLY A 57 -8.48 2.02 3.88
N PHE A 58 -7.22 2.44 3.93
CA PHE A 58 -6.11 1.51 4.17
C PHE A 58 -6.09 0.98 5.61
N LEU A 59 -6.34 1.85 6.59
CA LEU A 59 -6.30 1.46 8.01
C LEU A 59 -7.42 0.50 8.42
N VAL A 60 -8.44 0.27 7.59
CA VAL A 60 -9.42 -0.81 7.79
C VAL A 60 -8.75 -2.19 7.75
N PHE A 61 -7.70 -2.35 6.95
CA PHE A 61 -6.95 -3.61 6.80
C PHE A 61 -5.93 -3.84 7.92
N ILE A 62 -5.65 -2.81 8.72
CA ILE A 62 -4.77 -2.91 9.89
C ILE A 62 -5.64 -3.18 11.13
N PRO A 63 -5.28 -4.09 12.04
CA PRO A 63 -6.01 -4.27 13.30
C PRO A 63 -6.08 -2.97 14.13
N LYS A 64 -7.22 -2.73 14.80
CA LYS A 64 -7.45 -1.50 15.59
C LYS A 64 -6.38 -1.27 16.66
N TYR A 65 -5.90 -2.34 17.28
CA TYR A 65 -4.90 -2.31 18.35
C TYR A 65 -3.48 -2.66 17.86
N HIS A 66 -3.23 -2.61 16.56
CA HIS A 66 -1.89 -2.87 16.04
C HIS A 66 -0.91 -1.79 16.56
N PRO A 67 0.23 -2.15 17.19
CA PRO A 67 1.11 -1.19 17.86
C PRO A 67 1.73 -0.16 16.90
N LYS A 68 1.90 -0.53 15.62
CA LYS A 68 2.45 0.36 14.58
C LYS A 68 1.37 1.05 13.73
N ARG A 69 0.08 1.03 14.12
CA ARG A 69 -1.03 1.58 13.31
C ARG A 69 -0.80 3.03 12.90
N GLU A 70 -0.29 3.87 13.80
CA GLU A 70 0.04 5.27 13.47
C GLU A 70 1.24 5.38 12.53
N ALA A 71 2.23 4.50 12.63
CA ALA A 71 3.35 4.48 11.68
C ALA A 71 2.88 4.14 10.25
N PHE A 72 1.92 3.21 10.10
CA PHE A 72 1.28 2.95 8.80
C PHE A 72 0.55 4.19 8.27
N ARG A 73 -0.16 4.91 9.13
CA ARG A 73 -0.81 6.18 8.76
C ARG A 73 0.20 7.20 8.24
N GLN A 74 1.27 7.44 9.00
CA GLN A 74 2.30 8.42 8.62
C GLN A 74 3.00 8.04 7.31
N ALA A 75 3.30 6.76 7.11
CA ALA A 75 3.87 6.27 5.86
C ALA A 75 3.01 6.65 4.64
N LEU A 76 1.68 6.52 4.74
CA LEU A 76 0.77 6.90 3.65
C LEU A 76 0.67 8.40 3.45
N VAL A 77 0.59 9.17 4.55
CA VAL A 77 0.54 10.64 4.49
C VAL A 77 1.79 11.19 3.78
N GLU A 78 2.97 10.71 4.17
CA GLU A 78 4.23 11.11 3.55
C GLU A 78 4.27 10.80 2.05
N VAL A 79 3.90 9.57 1.66
CA VAL A 79 3.94 9.16 0.25
C VAL A 79 2.90 9.92 -0.57
N PHE A 80 1.70 10.14 -0.02
CA PHE A 80 0.66 10.92 -0.70
C PHE A 80 1.12 12.36 -0.97
N HIS A 81 1.69 13.04 0.02
CA HIS A 81 2.24 14.39 -0.18
C HIS A 81 3.41 14.39 -1.17
N GLU A 82 4.27 13.36 -1.16
CA GLU A 82 5.32 13.23 -2.16
C GLU A 82 4.74 13.12 -3.58
N MET A 83 3.66 12.35 -3.76
CA MET A 83 3.01 12.19 -5.07
C MET A 83 2.32 13.46 -5.53
N LEU A 84 1.71 14.23 -4.63
CA LEU A 84 1.19 15.55 -4.96
C LEU A 84 2.30 16.49 -5.43
N GLY A 85 3.44 16.51 -4.74
CA GLY A 85 4.61 17.28 -5.16
C GLY A 85 5.05 16.94 -6.58
N LYS A 86 5.15 15.64 -6.89
CA LYS A 86 5.49 15.16 -8.24
C LYS A 86 4.46 15.54 -9.29
N PHE A 87 3.17 15.44 -8.96
CA PHE A 87 2.09 15.83 -9.87
C PHE A 87 2.16 17.31 -10.24
N PHE A 88 2.45 18.19 -9.29
CA PHE A 88 2.57 19.62 -9.55
C PHE A 88 3.89 20.03 -10.24
N SER A 89 4.93 19.19 -10.20
CA SER A 89 6.24 19.50 -10.75
C SER A 89 6.55 18.85 -12.10
N THR A 90 5.67 17.97 -12.60
CA THR A 90 5.94 17.14 -13.79
C THR A 90 4.84 17.31 -14.81
N GLU A 91 5.16 17.76 -16.03
CA GLU A 91 4.16 18.04 -17.07
C GLU A 91 3.54 16.76 -17.69
N ASP A 92 4.27 15.62 -17.69
CA ASP A 92 3.88 14.41 -18.43
C ASP A 92 3.56 13.18 -17.54
N ILE A 93 3.06 13.39 -16.32
CA ILE A 93 2.73 12.25 -15.45
C ILE A 93 1.28 11.77 -15.64
N SER A 94 1.11 10.53 -16.09
CA SER A 94 -0.23 9.93 -16.21
C SER A 94 -0.79 9.50 -14.84
N GLY A 95 -2.12 9.38 -14.75
CA GLY A 95 -2.77 8.89 -13.53
C GLY A 95 -2.33 7.47 -13.13
N GLU A 96 -2.07 6.61 -14.11
CA GLU A 96 -1.54 5.26 -13.88
C GLU A 96 -0.11 5.31 -13.31
N MET A 97 0.74 6.22 -13.82
CA MET A 97 2.09 6.41 -13.28
C MET A 97 2.07 6.92 -11.85
N LEU A 98 1.17 7.85 -11.52
CA LEU A 98 0.98 8.31 -10.14
C LEU A 98 0.53 7.18 -9.21
N GLU A 99 -0.45 6.38 -9.63
CA GLU A 99 -0.91 5.22 -8.87
C GLU A 99 0.24 4.23 -8.59
N ASN A 100 0.99 3.86 -9.64
CA ASN A 100 2.08 2.90 -9.51
C ASN A 100 3.20 3.45 -8.60
N HIS A 101 3.59 4.72 -8.75
CA HIS A 101 4.57 5.34 -7.87
C HIS A 101 4.11 5.44 -6.43
N PHE A 102 2.83 5.76 -6.19
CA PHE A 102 2.24 5.76 -4.86
C PHE A 102 2.37 4.38 -4.22
N ILE A 103 1.93 3.34 -4.93
CA ILE A 103 1.92 1.96 -4.45
C ILE A 103 3.34 1.50 -4.10
N GLU A 104 4.30 1.68 -5.00
CA GLU A 104 5.68 1.23 -4.79
C GLU A 104 6.32 1.88 -3.58
N LYS A 105 6.21 3.21 -3.46
CA LYS A 105 6.76 3.96 -2.32
C LYS A 105 6.07 3.63 -1.01
N ALA A 106 4.76 3.45 -1.03
CA ALA A 106 4.00 3.05 0.15
C ALA A 106 4.42 1.65 0.62
N ILE A 107 4.56 0.69 -0.30
CA ILE A 107 5.05 -0.65 0.02
C ILE A 107 6.45 -0.59 0.64
N ASP A 108 7.37 0.18 0.08
CA ASP A 108 8.74 0.28 0.60
C ASP A 108 8.78 0.81 2.04
N LYS A 109 7.94 1.82 2.36
CA LYS A 109 7.80 2.30 3.74
C LYS A 109 7.13 1.26 4.64
N ILE A 110 6.06 0.63 4.17
CA ILE A 110 5.30 -0.37 4.93
C ILE A 110 6.15 -1.60 5.26
N LYS A 111 7.02 -2.04 4.34
CA LYS A 111 7.95 -3.16 4.55
C LYS A 111 8.89 -2.95 5.73
N GLN A 112 9.24 -1.71 6.05
CA GLN A 112 10.08 -1.38 7.20
C GLN A 112 9.30 -1.45 8.53
N LEU A 113 7.96 -1.48 8.45
CA LEU A 113 7.05 -1.53 9.59
C LEU A 113 6.53 -2.95 9.87
N LEU A 114 6.57 -3.85 8.90
CA LEU A 114 6.23 -5.28 9.08
C LEU A 114 7.39 -6.02 9.77
#